data_AF-A0A413RN19-F1
#
_entry.id   AF-A0A413RN19-F1
#
_cell.length_a   1.000
_cell.length_b   1.000
_cell.length_c   1.000
_cell.angle_alpha   90.00
_cell.angle_beta   90.00
_cell.angle_gamma   90.00
#
_symmetry.space_group_name_H-M   'P 1'
#
loop_
_entity.id
_entity.type
_entity.pdbx_description
1 polymer ?
#
loop_
_entity_poly.entity_id
_entity_poly.type
_entity_poly.pdbx_seq_one_letter_code
_entity_poly.pdbx_strand_id
1 'polypeptide(L)' 'MTTTAPETARHDSPLLRRHGAVAGAGPDAGVAWHYGDPTAEQRALARGGAVVDQSHLGVVTVT' A
#
# COMPACT_ATOMS: atom_id res chain seq x y z
N MET A 1 12.31 18.63 24.13
CA MET A 1 12.47 17.19 23.84
C MET A 1 11.89 16.93 22.47
N THR A 2 12.73 16.93 21.44
CA THR A 2 12.31 16.65 20.07
C THR A 2 12.42 15.14 19.88
N THR A 3 11.30 14.42 20.02
CA THR A 3 11.23 13.02 19.61
C THR A 3 11.22 13.00 18.10
N THR A 4 12.38 12.75 17.49
CA THR A 4 12.45 12.32 16.09
C THR A 4 11.76 10.96 16.03
N ALA A 5 10.49 10.94 15.60
CA ALA A 5 9.86 9.71 15.14
C ALA A 5 10.80 9.09 14.09
N PRO A 6 10.97 7.75 14.05
CA PRO A 6 11.77 7.15 13.01
C PRO A 6 11.26 7.69 11.68
N GLU A 7 12.16 8.31 10.91
CA GLU A 7 11.89 8.68 9.53
C GLU A 7 11.56 7.36 8.85
N THR A 8 10.26 7.06 8.74
CA THR A 8 9.76 5.94 7.97
C THR A 8 10.33 6.19 6.59
N ALA A 9 11.41 5.48 6.25
CA ALA A 9 11.90 5.47 4.88
C ALA A 9 10.64 5.20 4.04
N ARG A 10 10.25 6.19 3.23
CA ARG A 10 9.03 6.11 2.41
C ARG A 10 9.11 4.80 1.68
N HIS A 11 8.24 3.87 2.06
CA HIS A 11 8.29 2.51 1.54
C HIS A 11 7.73 2.55 0.11
N ASP A 12 8.58 2.72 -0.90
CA ASP A 12 8.12 2.76 -2.28
C ASP A 12 7.97 1.35 -2.86
N SER A 13 6.74 0.86 -2.92
CA SER A 13 6.45 -0.43 -3.53
C SER A 13 6.77 -0.43 -5.04
N PRO A 14 7.41 -1.49 -5.57
CA PRO A 14 7.55 -1.67 -7.02
C PRO A 14 6.20 -1.69 -7.76
N LEU A 15 5.11 -2.08 -7.09
CA LEU A 15 3.78 -2.11 -7.68
C LEU A 15 3.22 -0.70 -7.91
N LEU A 16 3.68 0.31 -7.16
CA LEU A 16 3.32 1.71 -7.38
C LEU A 16 3.82 2.26 -8.73
N ARG A 17 4.74 1.56 -9.41
CA ARG A 17 5.20 1.90 -10.76
C ARG A 17 4.31 1.37 -11.89
N ARG A 18 3.27 0.59 -11.55
CA ARG A 18 2.33 0.06 -12.56
C ARG A 18 1.49 1.20 -13.15
N HIS A 19 1.08 1.03 -14.40
CA HIS A 19 0.20 1.98 -15.07
C HIS A 19 -1.10 2.17 -14.27
N GLY A 20 -1.56 3.42 -14.15
CA GLY A 20 -2.78 3.78 -13.46
C GLY A 20 -2.70 3.74 -11.93
N ALA A 21 -1.54 3.41 -11.36
CA ALA A 21 -1.32 3.42 -9.92
C ALA A 21 -1.49 4.85 -9.37
N VAL A 22 -2.38 5.00 -8.40
CA VAL A 22 -2.56 6.24 -7.63
C VAL A 22 -2.07 5.97 -6.21
N ALA A 23 -1.12 6.77 -5.73
CA ALA A 23 -0.51 6.56 -4.40
C ALA A 23 -1.53 6.74 -3.26
N GLY A 24 -1.42 5.88 -2.25
CA GLY A 24 -2.08 6.07 -0.96
C GLY A 24 -1.51 7.27 -0.20
N ALA A 25 -2.19 7.67 0.87
CA ALA A 25 -1.80 8.78 1.73
C ALA A 25 -1.75 8.35 3.19
N GLY A 26 -1.03 9.11 4.02
CA GLY A 26 -0.92 8.82 5.45
C GLY A 26 -0.23 7.48 5.70
N PRO A 27 -0.80 6.58 6.53
CA PRO A 27 -0.22 5.26 6.81
C PRO A 27 0.02 4.39 5.57
N ASP A 28 -0.80 4.57 4.53
CA ASP A 28 -0.71 3.80 3.28
C ASP A 28 0.20 4.48 2.24
N ALA A 29 0.95 5.52 2.62
CA ALA A 29 1.89 6.16 1.71
C ALA A 29 2.96 5.17 1.24
N GLY A 30 3.19 5.11 -0.08
CA GLY A 30 4.19 4.24 -0.68
C GLY A 30 3.64 2.94 -1.32
N VAL A 31 2.34 2.66 -1.14
CA VAL A 31 1.59 1.68 -1.94
C VAL A 31 0.49 2.36 -2.77
N ALA A 32 -0.07 1.64 -3.74
CA ALA A 32 -1.17 2.16 -4.56
C ALA A 32 -2.52 2.03 -3.82
N TRP A 33 -3.33 3.09 -3.86
CA TRP A 33 -4.75 3.06 -3.46
C TRP A 33 -5.61 2.30 -4.48
N HIS A 34 -5.36 2.50 -5.77
CA HIS A 34 -5.97 1.78 -6.89
C HIS A 34 -5.10 1.88 -8.16
N TYR A 35 -5.47 1.12 -9.20
CA TYR A 35 -4.77 1.08 -10.50
C TYR A 35 -5.58 1.65 -11.68
N GLY A 36 -6.76 2.23 -11.42
CA GLY A 36 -7.45 3.11 -12.36
C GLY A 36 -8.98 3.09 -12.22
N ASP A 37 -9.55 1.94 -11.87
CA ASP A 37 -10.99 1.80 -11.61
C ASP A 37 -11.20 1.19 -10.22
N PRO A 38 -11.23 2.05 -9.17
CA PRO A 38 -11.37 1.59 -7.79
C PRO A 38 -12.59 0.70 -7.55
N THR A 39 -13.70 0.95 -8.26
CA THR A 39 -14.95 0.22 -8.02
C THR A 39 -14.90 -1.17 -8.67
N ALA A 40 -14.35 -1.28 -9.88
CA ALA A 40 -14.13 -2.58 -10.50
C ALA A 40 -13.10 -3.41 -9.73
N GLU A 41 -12.02 -2.79 -9.26
CA GLU A 41 -10.98 -3.41 -8.44
C GLU A 41 -11.54 -3.93 -7.11
N GLN A 42 -12.32 -3.11 -6.40
CA GLN A 42 -12.99 -3.51 -5.16
C GLN A 42 -13.93 -4.70 -5.38
N ARG A 43 -14.73 -4.69 -6.46
CA ARG A 43 -15.60 -5.83 -6.81
C ARG A 43 -14.80 -7.09 -7.17
N ALA A 44 -13.66 -6.96 -7.83
CA ALA A 44 -12.78 -8.10 -8.14
C ALA A 44 -12.18 -8.69 -6.85
N LEU A 45 -11.73 -7.83 -5.92
CA LEU A 45 -11.24 -8.23 -4.61
C LEU A 45 -12.31 -8.96 -3.80
N ALA A 46 -13.54 -8.43 -3.74
CA ALA A 46 -14.66 -9.07 -3.04
C ALA A 46 -15.02 -10.46 -3.60
N ARG A 47 -14.72 -10.73 -4.87
CA ARG A 47 -14.89 -12.05 -5.52
C ARG A 47 -13.65 -12.95 -5.42
N GLY A 48 -12.58 -12.51 -4.76
CA GLY A 48 -11.32 -13.26 -4.62
C GLY A 48 -10.42 -13.25 -5.86
N GLY A 49 -10.67 -12.33 -6.81
CA GLY A 49 -9.92 -12.24 -8.08
C GLY A 49 -8.84 -11.15 -8.11
N ALA A 50 -8.44 -10.62 -6.96
CA ALA A 50 -7.44 -9.56 -6.86
C ALA A 50 -6.53 -9.76 -5.65
N VAL A 51 -5.38 -9.07 -5.66
CA VAL A 51 -4.42 -9.02 -4.56
C VAL A 51 -4.29 -7.59 -4.06
N VAL A 52 -3.96 -7.43 -2.78
CA VAL A 52 -3.66 -6.13 -2.18
C VAL A 52 -2.20 -6.09 -1.79
N ASP A 53 -1.53 -5.01 -2.17
CA ASP A 53 -0.17 -4.75 -1.75
C ASP A 53 -0.13 -4.20 -0.33
N GLN A 54 0.44 -4.96 0.58
CA GLN A 54 0.61 -4.59 2.00
C GLN A 54 2.09 -4.55 2.38
N SER A 55 3.00 -4.41 1.42
CA SER A 55 4.45 -4.44 1.68
C SER A 55 4.93 -3.31 2.60
N HIS A 56 4.16 -2.22 2.71
CA HIS A 56 4.45 -1.12 3.64
C HIS A 56 4.25 -1.50 5.12
N LEU A 57 3.56 -2.62 5.40
CA LEU A 57 3.39 -3.14 6.75
C LEU A 57 4.62 -3.96 7.18
N GLY A 58 5.06 -3.74 8.42
CA GLY A 58 6.08 -4.58 9.04
C GLY A 58 5.53 -5.97 9.39
N VAL A 59 6.38 -7.00 9.30
CA VAL A 59 6.09 -8.37 9.74
C VAL A 59 6.69 -8.60 11.12
N VAL A 60 5.88 -9.10 12.07
CA VAL A 60 6.33 -9.47 13.41
C VAL A 60 6.18 -10.97 13.60
N THR A 61 7.25 -11.64 14.00
CA THR A 61 7.24 -13.07 14.32
C THR A 61 7.25 -13.26 15.83
N VAL A 62 6.37 -14.13 16.36
CA VAL A 62 6.28 -14.47 17.78
C VAL A 62 6.67 -15.94 17.95
N THR A 63 7.53 -16.22 18.92
CA THR A 63 8.03 -17.56 19.26
C THR A 63 7.63 -17.96 20.67
#